data_AF-A0A4P6A1K5-F1
#
_entry.id   AF-A0A4P6A1K5-F1
#
_cell.length_a   1.000
_cell.length_b   1.000
_cell.length_c   1.000
_cell.angle_alpha   90.00
_cell.angle_beta   90.00
_cell.angle_gamma   90.00
#
_symmetry.space_group_name_H-M   'P 1'
#
loop_
_entity.id
_entity.type
_entity.pdbx_description
1 polymer ?
#
loop_
_entity_poly.entity_id
_entity_poly.type
_entity_poly.pdbx_seq_one_letter_code
_entity_poly.pdbx_strand_id
1 'polypeptide(L)' 'MFGCQQNLISPDTKLKAILEFLCAESSKLTNCGIYYSRQIYFKEGRIPNRAELHKVLGTENQNLHY' A
#
# COMPACT_ATOMS: atom_id res chain seq x y z
N MET A 1 22.81 4.13 -10.04
CA MET A 1 22.94 2.66 -10.20
C MET A 1 22.99 2.08 -8.79
N PHE A 2 21.91 1.46 -8.32
CA PHE A 2 21.92 0.83 -6.99
C PHE A 2 22.79 -0.42 -7.09
N GLY A 3 23.98 -0.38 -6.45
CA GLY A 3 24.98 -1.46 -6.46
C GLY A 3 24.62 -2.59 -5.52
N CYS A 4 23.41 -3.13 -5.62
CA CYS A 4 22.98 -4.29 -4.87
C CYS A 4 22.80 -5.49 -5.82
N GLN A 5 23.39 -6.63 -5.43
CA GLN A 5 23.16 -7.91 -6.09
C GLN A 5 21.66 -8.20 -6.02
N GLN A 6 21.02 -8.39 -7.18
CA GLN A 6 19.63 -8.78 -7.23
C GLN A 6 19.53 -10.21 -6.69
N ASN A 7 18.98 -10.38 -5.48
CA ASN A 7 18.64 -11.70 -4.98
C ASN A 7 17.47 -12.21 -5.84
N LEU A 8 17.80 -13.00 -6.86
CA LEU A 8 16.80 -13.66 -7.70
C LEU A 8 16.10 -14.69 -6.84
N ILE A 9 14.85 -14.41 -6.49
CA ILE A 9 13.99 -15.38 -5.82
C ILE A 9 13.61 -16.44 -6.86
N SER A 10 13.83 -17.71 -6.55
CA SER A 10 13.37 -18.86 -7.34
C SER A 10 12.20 -19.53 -6.64
N PRO A 11 10.99 -18.93 -6.65
CA PRO A 11 9.88 -19.44 -5.87
C PRO A 11 9.28 -20.69 -6.51
N ASP A 12 9.00 -21.69 -5.69
CA ASP A 12 8.09 -22.77 -6.08
C ASP A 12 6.65 -22.26 -6.24
N THR A 13 5.77 -23.10 -6.77
CA THR A 13 4.36 -22.73 -7.04
C THR A 13 3.64 -22.18 -5.82
N LYS A 14 3.92 -22.72 -4.62
CA LYS A 14 3.27 -22.29 -3.37
C LYS A 14 3.80 -20.94 -2.93
N LEU A 15 5.13 -20.77 -2.92
CA LEU A 15 5.76 -19.50 -2.55
C LEU A 15 5.34 -18.38 -3.53
N LYS A 16 5.29 -18.69 -4.84
CA LYS A 16 4.85 -17.73 -5.85
C LYS A 16 3.43 -17.24 -5.59
N ALA A 17 2.49 -18.15 -5.32
CA ALA A 17 1.10 -17.79 -5.03
C ALA A 17 0.97 -16.89 -3.79
N ILE A 18 1.78 -17.15 -2.74
CA ILE A 18 1.81 -16.32 -1.53
C ILE A 18 2.34 -14.92 -1.84
N LEU A 19 3.43 -14.83 -2.62
CA LEU A 19 4.01 -13.55 -3.01
C LEU A 19 3.06 -12.73 -3.88
N GLU A 20 2.40 -13.35 -4.85
CA GLU A 20 1.41 -12.70 -5.70
C GLU A 20 0.25 -12.14 -4.87
N PHE A 21 -0.29 -12.95 -3.94
CA PHE A 21 -1.34 -12.49 -3.03
C PHE A 21 -0.87 -11.32 -2.16
N LEU A 22 0.29 -11.44 -1.51
CA LEU A 22 0.82 -10.40 -0.63
C LEU A 22 1.07 -9.09 -1.39
N CYS A 23 1.66 -9.16 -2.58
CA CYS A 23 1.90 -7.99 -3.42
C CYS A 23 0.58 -7.35 -3.89
N ALA A 24 -0.43 -8.17 -4.23
CA ALA A 24 -1.74 -7.68 -4.62
C ALA A 24 -2.43 -6.93 -3.46
N GLU A 25 -2.48 -7.52 -2.26
CA GLU A 25 -3.08 -6.88 -1.08
C GLU A 25 -2.31 -5.62 -0.66
N SER A 26 -0.98 -5.67 -0.66
CA SER A 26 -0.15 -4.50 -0.38
C SER A 26 -0.38 -3.36 -1.39
N SER A 27 -0.59 -3.69 -2.66
CA SER A 27 -0.88 -2.71 -3.70
C SER A 27 -2.25 -2.05 -3.50
N LYS A 28 -3.28 -2.82 -3.09
CA LYS A 28 -4.60 -2.27 -2.76
C LYS A 28 -4.53 -1.26 -1.61
N LEU A 29 -3.86 -1.63 -0.52
CA LEU A 29 -3.64 -0.76 0.64
C LEU A 29 -2.91 0.53 0.25
N THR A 30 -1.83 0.40 -0.53
CA THR A 30 -1.05 1.54 -1.02
C THR A 30 -1.90 2.48 -1.88
N ASN A 31 -2.71 1.92 -2.79
CA ASN A 31 -3.58 2.71 -3.65
C ASN A 31 -4.64 3.48 -2.85
N CYS A 32 -5.24 2.87 -1.83
CA CYS A 32 -6.19 3.56 -0.94
C CYS A 32 -5.54 4.76 -0.23
N GLY A 33 -4.35 4.55 0.34
CA GLY A 33 -3.58 5.60 0.99
C GLY A 33 -3.21 6.75 0.05
N ILE A 34 -2.71 6.44 -1.15
CA ILE A 34 -2.35 7.44 -2.17
C ILE A 34 -3.59 8.21 -2.63
N TYR A 35 -4.69 7.52 -2.90
CA TYR A 35 -5.91 8.15 -3.38
C TYR A 35 -6.44 9.16 -2.37
N TYR A 36 -6.57 8.76 -1.10
CA TYR A 36 -7.04 9.66 -0.05
C TYR A 36 -6.06 10.81 0.22
N SER A 37 -4.74 10.54 0.20
CA SER A 37 -3.72 11.59 0.35
C SER A 37 -3.82 12.65 -0.74
N ARG A 38 -4.08 12.24 -1.99
CA ARG A 38 -4.33 13.17 -3.11
C ARG A 38 -5.59 14.00 -2.89
N GLN A 39 -6.67 13.38 -2.39
CA GLN A 39 -7.90 14.11 -2.09
C GLN A 39 -7.67 15.22 -1.05
N ILE A 40 -6.95 14.92 0.03
CA ILE A 40 -6.59 15.94 1.04
C ILE A 40 -5.69 17.00 0.42
N TYR A 41 -4.67 16.60 -0.36
CA TYR A 41 -3.75 17.56 -0.97
C TYR A 41 -4.48 18.57 -1.86
N PHE A 42 -5.38 18.11 -2.73
CA PHE A 42 -6.11 19.02 -3.62
C PHE A 42 -7.18 19.87 -2.91
N LYS A 43 -7.73 19.40 -1.78
CA LYS A 43 -8.77 20.14 -1.04
C LYS A 43 -8.20 21.09 0.00
N GLU A 44 -7.12 20.71 0.66
CA GLU A 44 -6.59 21.37 1.86
C GLU A 44 -5.16 21.88 1.68
N GLY A 45 -4.48 21.53 0.58
CA GLY A 45 -3.10 21.96 0.31
C GLY A 45 -2.04 21.27 1.17
N ARG A 46 -2.38 20.17 1.85
CA ARG A 46 -1.47 19.43 2.75
C ARG A 46 -1.45 17.93 2.48
N ILE A 47 -0.43 17.24 2.98
CA ILE A 47 -0.32 15.78 2.92
C ILE A 47 -0.66 15.20 4.31
N PRO A 48 -1.57 14.23 4.43
CA PRO A 48 -1.90 13.62 5.71
C PRO A 48 -0.74 12.75 6.23
N ASN A 49 -0.60 12.69 7.56
CA ASN A 49 0.36 11.79 8.18
C ASN A 49 -0.19 10.35 8.28
N ARG A 50 0.68 9.39 8.63
CA ARG A 50 0.32 7.97 8.72
C ARG A 50 -0.82 7.68 9.71
N ALA A 51 -0.87 8.37 10.85
CA ALA A 51 -1.90 8.14 11.86
C ALA A 51 -3.28 8.63 11.38
N GLU A 52 -3.32 9.77 10.69
CA GLU A 52 -4.54 10.28 10.05
C GLU A 52 -5.06 9.30 8.99
N LEU A 53 -4.18 8.80 8.12
CA LEU A 53 -4.54 7.80 7.11
C LEU A 53 -5.12 6.53 7.76
N HIS A 54 -4.51 6.06 8.85
CA HIS A 54 -4.98 4.88 9.56
C HIS A 54 -6.35 5.06 10.21
N LYS A 55 -6.56 6.20 10.87
CA LYS A 55 -7.84 6.53 11.49
C LYS A 55 -8.96 6.57 10.44
N VAL A 56 -8.73 7.28 9.34
CA VAL A 56 -9.77 7.47 8.33
C VAL A 56 -10.05 6.18 7.55
N LEU A 57 -9.02 5.53 7.05
CA LEU A 57 -9.21 4.37 6.16
C LEU A 57 -9.61 3.11 6.93
N GLY A 58 -9.01 2.86 8.10
CA GLY A 58 -9.22 1.64 8.87
C GLY A 58 -10.29 1.74 9.95
N THR A 59 -10.41 2.89 10.62
CA THR A 59 -11.36 3.03 11.74
C THR A 59 -12.68 3.64 11.30
N GLU A 60 -12.65 4.78 10.59
CA GLU A 60 -13.86 5.54 10.25
C GLU A 60 -14.58 4.92 9.04
N ASN A 61 -13.84 4.70 7.94
CA ASN A 61 -14.43 4.19 6.70
C ASN A 61 -14.54 2.66 6.65
N GLN A 62 -13.87 1.96 7.57
CA GLN A 62 -13.79 0.49 7.59
C GLN A 62 -13.54 -0.11 6.20
N ASN A 63 -12.58 0.48 5.48
CA ASN A 63 -12.39 0.19 4.06
C ASN A 63 -11.94 -1.27 3.89
N LEU A 64 -12.68 -2.06 3.11
CA LEU A 64 -12.41 -3.50 2.94
C LEU A 64 -11.00 -3.78 2.37
N HIS A 65 -10.40 -2.80 1.72
CA HIS A 65 -9.08 -2.87 1.09
C HIS A 65 -7.96 -2.22 1.93
N TYR A 66 -8.28 -1.76 3.14
CA TYR A 66 -7.35 -1.21 4.13
C TYR A 66 -7.16 -2.16 5.31
#